data_AF-A0AAU5PK83-F1
#
_entry.id   AF-A0AAU5PK83-F1
#
_cell.length_a   1.000
_cell.length_b   1.000
_cell.length_c   1.000
_cell.angle_alpha   90.00
_cell.angle_beta   90.00
_cell.angle_gamma   90.00
#
_symmetry.space_group_name_H-M   'P 1'
#
loop_
_entity.id
_entity.type
_entity.pdbx_description
1 polymer ?
#
loop_
_entity_poly.entity_id
_entity_poly.type
_entity_poly.pdbx_seq_one_letter_code
_entity_poly.pdbx_strand_id
1 'polypeptide(L)'
;MFSGAYLRQARAEAHGGGLSAEELAERVGASKAQILAYENGQRVPDPPRIRQLAQALGVRPLELVDRTGMTHWQLADLRRANGLRASDLCRELGLKPYSYRRLETTGLSAEGRYGLSLRLASVLSVPVWVLERHMANAPGVRQRLERVREALSIIVDTHLEPGRADAPEAEDEAVRAVAAQYARSAPIVARILQQEIVTLREMRRRQATAAAIAHYGATSEDQDRAHRRMEGEAVRIRQSIATLPQRMDTFFRAQLSPHGWETLSQLHIARSSETALAVTQSALAHDILLGPFIRPASTQPGQRRTAPYTISRDGQRHYVGFKSWYDVLYPWVQENLRHFEAQMEAGEPLANAWLRQCLAQSETVLFSFDGVLCRLFADNVRSVSGHLAQAAHSLQLGPDSGRPADPVAMLRSIVDQGSPEQIRELDGILTSYETEAARRAEPLPGAAQLLGVLSRGPWRIAVVTDHASAAVQTFLTHLRPDTDGTSHLDVFGRPTDPRLMKPHPHAVSLATTVLGGDRSRTVLIGESLADALAARAAGVQFIGVASQRSQVRMLKEAGAVNVVETLATLIAAVSRINGIRS
;
A
#
# COMPACT_ATOMS: atom_id res chain seq x y z
N MET A 1 18.75 -7.55 30.24
CA MET A 1 18.73 -9.04 30.29
C MET A 1 17.87 -9.47 31.49
N PHE A 2 17.34 -10.70 31.56
CA PHE A 2 16.44 -11.11 32.66
C PHE A 2 17.05 -10.80 34.04
N SER A 3 16.26 -10.27 34.97
CA SER A 3 16.72 -9.87 36.31
C SER A 3 16.05 -10.69 37.39
N GLY A 4 16.86 -11.47 38.11
CA GLY A 4 16.39 -12.23 39.28
C GLY A 4 15.87 -11.34 40.40
N ALA A 5 16.45 -10.15 40.57
CA ALA A 5 16.00 -9.16 41.55
C ALA A 5 14.58 -8.64 41.22
N TYR A 6 14.30 -8.35 39.94
CA TYR A 6 12.96 -7.93 39.52
C TYR A 6 11.94 -9.06 39.57
N LEU A 7 12.35 -10.30 39.31
CA LEU A 7 11.48 -11.46 39.55
C LEU A 7 11.08 -11.55 41.03
N ARG A 8 12.04 -11.43 41.94
CA ARG A 8 11.78 -11.47 43.39
C ARG A 8 10.87 -10.32 43.83
N GLN A 9 11.12 -9.12 43.31
CA GLN A 9 10.30 -7.94 43.60
C GLN A 9 8.86 -8.12 43.10
N ALA A 10 8.67 -8.45 41.82
CA ALA A 10 7.35 -8.67 41.24
C ALA A 10 6.60 -9.80 41.95
N ARG A 11 7.31 -10.83 42.43
CA ARG A 11 6.73 -11.90 43.24
C ARG A 11 6.25 -11.40 44.61
N ALA A 12 7.03 -10.55 45.28
CA ALA A 12 6.64 -9.97 46.57
C ALA A 12 5.44 -9.01 46.45
N GLU A 13 5.29 -8.33 45.31
CA GLU A 13 4.21 -7.37 45.04
C GLU A 13 2.93 -8.04 44.48
N ALA A 14 3.02 -9.31 44.06
CA ALA A 14 1.90 -10.01 43.42
C ALA A 14 0.69 -10.22 44.36
N HIS A 15 -0.52 -10.03 43.83
CA HIS A 15 -1.80 -10.37 44.46
C HIS A 15 -2.06 -9.82 45.87
N GLY A 16 -1.52 -8.65 46.23
CA GLY A 16 -1.88 -7.97 47.48
C GLY A 16 -1.36 -8.63 48.76
N GLY A 17 -0.47 -9.62 48.64
CA GLY A 17 0.17 -10.32 49.77
C GLY A 17 1.48 -11.04 49.44
N GLY A 18 1.92 -11.01 48.18
CA GLY A 18 3.10 -11.70 47.68
C GLY A 18 2.83 -13.18 47.40
N LEU A 19 3.51 -13.72 46.39
CA LEU A 19 3.52 -15.16 46.10
C LEU A 19 4.76 -15.81 46.73
N SER A 20 4.64 -17.00 47.29
CA SER A 20 5.82 -17.80 47.65
C SER A 20 6.52 -18.32 46.39
N ALA A 21 7.80 -18.69 46.52
CA ALA A 21 8.53 -19.32 45.41
C ALA A 21 7.95 -20.68 45.01
N GLU A 22 7.27 -21.36 45.93
CA GLU A 22 6.61 -22.66 45.73
C GLU A 22 5.33 -22.49 44.90
N GLU A 23 4.47 -21.55 45.27
CA GLU A 23 3.23 -21.24 44.53
C GLU A 23 3.54 -20.72 43.12
N LEU A 24 4.57 -19.88 42.96
CA LEU A 24 4.99 -19.45 41.63
C LEU A 24 5.48 -20.64 40.80
N ALA A 25 6.24 -21.55 41.41
CA ALA A 25 6.75 -22.75 40.74
C ALA A 25 5.60 -23.65 40.24
N GLU A 26 4.58 -23.88 41.07
CA GLU A 26 3.38 -24.64 40.70
C GLU A 26 2.65 -23.99 39.52
N ARG A 27 2.41 -22.67 39.56
CA ARG A 27 1.71 -21.93 38.51
C ARG A 27 2.39 -22.01 37.15
N VAL A 28 3.71 -22.09 37.10
CA VAL A 28 4.46 -22.14 35.84
C VAL A 28 4.91 -23.56 35.48
N GLY A 29 4.68 -24.57 36.30
CA GLY A 29 5.23 -25.91 36.10
C GLY A 29 6.76 -25.91 36.13
N ALA A 30 7.33 -25.41 37.24
CA ALA A 30 8.75 -25.45 37.58
C ALA A 30 8.93 -26.04 38.99
N SER A 31 10.18 -26.28 39.41
CA SER A 31 10.46 -26.56 40.82
C SER A 31 10.78 -25.28 41.60
N LYS A 32 10.53 -25.29 42.91
CA LYS A 32 10.93 -24.18 43.82
C LYS A 32 12.42 -23.83 43.67
N ALA A 33 13.28 -24.84 43.58
CA ALA A 33 14.71 -24.66 43.37
C ALA A 33 15.03 -23.93 42.05
N GLN A 34 14.28 -24.20 40.97
CA GLN A 34 14.43 -23.47 39.71
C GLN A 34 14.05 -22.00 39.84
N ILE A 35 12.95 -21.68 40.55
CA ILE A 35 12.56 -20.29 40.81
C ILE A 35 13.63 -19.55 41.61
N LEU A 36 14.14 -20.16 42.69
CA LEU A 36 15.22 -19.57 43.49
C LEU A 36 16.51 -19.38 42.69
N ALA A 37 16.85 -20.33 41.80
CA ALA A 37 17.98 -20.19 40.90
C ALA A 37 17.81 -19.02 39.91
N TYR A 38 16.58 -18.74 39.44
CA TYR A 38 16.29 -17.54 38.64
C TYR A 38 16.44 -16.25 39.46
N GLU A 39 15.87 -16.20 40.67
CA GLU A 39 15.94 -15.02 41.53
C GLU A 39 17.36 -14.65 41.96
N ASN A 40 18.20 -15.66 42.19
CA ASN A 40 19.60 -15.48 42.57
C ASN A 40 20.52 -15.26 41.36
N GLY A 41 19.99 -15.24 40.14
CA GLY A 41 20.77 -15.04 38.91
C GLY A 41 21.66 -16.23 38.53
N GLN A 42 21.51 -17.38 39.18
CA GLN A 42 22.25 -18.61 38.88
C GLN A 42 21.82 -19.24 37.55
N ARG A 43 20.59 -18.98 37.12
CA ARG A 43 20.05 -19.44 35.84
C ARG A 43 19.22 -18.35 35.18
N VAL A 44 19.29 -18.28 33.85
CA VAL A 44 18.42 -17.39 33.05
C VAL A 44 17.29 -18.23 32.44
N PRO A 45 16.01 -17.88 32.66
CA PRO A 45 14.90 -18.54 32.01
C PRO A 45 14.93 -18.33 30.49
N ASP A 46 14.46 -19.32 29.73
CA ASP A 46 14.27 -19.17 28.29
C ASP A 46 13.06 -18.24 28.00
N PRO A 47 12.92 -17.69 26.78
CA PRO A 47 11.91 -16.67 26.52
C PRO A 47 10.46 -17.10 26.86
N PRO A 48 9.98 -18.30 26.49
CA PRO A 48 8.66 -18.75 26.93
C PRO A 48 8.49 -18.81 28.45
N ARG A 49 9.53 -19.22 29.19
CA ARG A 49 9.50 -19.22 30.66
C ARG A 49 9.39 -17.81 31.22
N ILE A 50 10.07 -16.81 30.64
CA ILE A 50 9.92 -15.39 31.04
C ILE A 50 8.46 -14.96 30.90
N ARG A 51 7.81 -15.32 29.79
CA ARG A 51 6.40 -14.99 29.56
C ARG A 51 5.46 -15.67 30.56
N GLN A 52 5.69 -16.95 30.87
CA GLN A 52 4.92 -17.68 31.89
C GLN A 52 5.06 -17.05 33.28
N LEU A 53 6.29 -16.69 33.68
CA LEU A 53 6.54 -16.00 34.94
C LEU A 53 5.82 -14.66 35.01
N ALA A 54 5.93 -13.83 33.96
CA ALA A 54 5.27 -12.53 33.90
C ALA A 54 3.73 -12.66 33.99
N GLN A 55 3.15 -13.62 33.26
CA GLN A 55 1.71 -13.89 33.29
C GLN A 55 1.25 -14.37 34.67
N ALA A 56 1.99 -15.28 35.32
CA ALA A 56 1.66 -15.78 36.66
C ALA A 56 1.72 -14.69 37.75
N LEU A 57 2.51 -13.64 37.51
CA LEU A 57 2.70 -12.49 38.39
C LEU A 57 1.81 -11.28 38.03
N GLY A 58 1.11 -11.32 36.89
CA GLY A 58 0.27 -10.20 36.44
C GLY A 58 1.04 -8.98 35.92
N VAL A 59 2.32 -9.14 35.56
CA VAL A 59 3.18 -8.06 35.04
C VAL A 59 3.54 -8.28 33.56
N ARG A 60 4.10 -7.28 32.88
CA ARG A 60 4.61 -7.47 31.51
C ARG A 60 5.99 -8.14 31.53
N PRO A 61 6.35 -8.96 30.52
CA PRO A 61 7.67 -9.57 30.43
C PRO A 61 8.84 -8.58 30.60
N LEU A 62 8.73 -7.39 29.99
CA LEU A 62 9.73 -6.33 30.08
C LEU A 62 9.98 -5.82 31.50
N GLU A 63 9.07 -6.05 32.45
CA GLU A 63 9.22 -5.64 33.86
C GLU A 63 10.09 -6.63 34.65
N LEU A 64 10.32 -7.84 34.13
CA LEU A 64 11.22 -8.84 34.72
C LEU A 64 12.67 -8.74 34.21
N VAL A 65 13.00 -7.67 33.50
CA VAL A 65 14.26 -7.53 32.74
C VAL A 65 15.00 -6.30 33.25
N ASP A 66 16.29 -6.43 33.53
CA ASP A 66 17.15 -5.25 33.72
C ASP A 66 17.20 -4.48 32.40
N ARG A 67 16.70 -3.23 32.44
CA ARG A 67 16.63 -2.32 31.29
C ARG A 67 17.84 -1.37 31.23
N THR A 68 18.80 -1.51 32.14
CA THR A 68 20.06 -0.79 32.05
C THR A 68 20.74 -1.11 30.73
N GLY A 69 21.10 -0.07 29.98
CA GLY A 69 21.68 -0.23 28.64
C GLY A 69 20.72 -0.74 27.55
N MET A 70 19.40 -0.75 27.77
CA MET A 70 18.40 -1.12 26.76
C MET A 70 18.60 -0.36 25.45
N THR A 71 19.14 0.85 25.53
CA THR A 71 19.51 1.69 24.40
C THR A 71 20.40 1.04 23.35
N HIS A 72 21.21 0.05 23.73
CA HIS A 72 22.16 -0.68 22.88
C HIS A 72 21.68 -2.07 22.46
N TRP A 73 20.50 -2.49 22.93
CA TRP A 73 19.95 -3.80 22.60
C TRP A 73 19.64 -3.93 21.13
N GLN A 74 19.88 -5.11 20.57
CA GLN A 74 19.46 -5.48 19.23
C GLN A 74 18.00 -5.96 19.25
N LEU A 75 17.40 -6.12 18.07
CA LEU A 75 16.06 -6.68 17.93
C LEU A 75 15.91 -8.05 18.62
N ALA A 76 16.95 -8.89 18.56
CA ALA A 76 16.96 -10.19 19.21
C ALA A 76 16.85 -10.08 20.74
N ASP A 77 17.50 -9.09 21.34
CA ASP A 77 17.46 -8.86 22.79
C ASP A 77 16.10 -8.35 23.23
N LEU A 78 15.53 -7.38 22.49
CA LEU A 78 14.17 -6.89 22.70
C LEU A 78 13.14 -8.02 22.60
N ARG A 79 13.26 -8.89 21.59
CA ARG A 79 12.38 -10.05 21.42
C ARG A 79 12.49 -11.01 22.60
N ARG A 80 13.71 -11.38 23.01
CA ARG A 80 13.92 -12.29 24.16
C ARG A 80 13.38 -11.68 25.46
N ALA A 81 13.56 -10.36 25.65
CA ALA A 81 13.03 -9.62 26.79
C ALA A 81 11.49 -9.59 26.83
N ASN A 82 10.82 -9.71 25.68
CA ASN A 82 9.37 -9.90 25.57
C ASN A 82 8.91 -11.36 25.67
N GLY A 83 9.82 -12.28 26.00
CA GLY A 83 9.54 -13.69 26.17
C GLY A 83 9.22 -14.43 24.88
N LEU A 84 9.74 -13.95 23.73
CA LEU A 84 9.48 -14.53 22.42
C LEU A 84 10.69 -15.26 21.83
N ARG A 85 10.45 -16.43 21.23
CA ARG A 85 11.40 -17.09 20.34
C ARG A 85 11.26 -16.49 18.93
N ALA A 86 12.30 -16.65 18.11
CA ALA A 86 12.24 -16.26 16.71
C ALA A 86 11.13 -17.02 15.96
N SER A 87 10.90 -18.29 16.30
CA SER A 87 9.81 -19.12 15.76
C SER A 87 8.41 -18.56 16.04
N ASP A 88 8.24 -17.93 17.19
CA ASP A 88 6.94 -17.38 17.62
C ASP A 88 6.59 -16.17 16.74
N LEU A 89 7.57 -15.28 16.53
CA LEU A 89 7.40 -14.16 15.60
C LEU A 89 7.25 -14.61 14.15
N CYS A 90 7.97 -15.65 13.71
CA CYS A 90 7.77 -16.19 12.37
C CYS A 90 6.33 -16.66 12.15
N ARG A 91 5.75 -17.34 13.15
CA ARG A 91 4.35 -17.82 13.11
C ARG A 91 3.36 -16.65 13.10
N GLU A 92 3.49 -15.71 14.03
CA GLU A 92 2.57 -14.57 14.12
C GLU A 92 2.66 -13.62 12.92
N LEU A 93 3.87 -13.42 12.39
CA LEU A 93 4.09 -12.51 11.27
C LEU A 93 3.90 -13.19 9.90
N GLY A 94 3.80 -14.51 9.85
CA GLY A 94 3.74 -15.28 8.61
C GLY A 94 5.03 -15.14 7.78
N LEU A 95 6.18 -15.19 8.47
CA LEU A 95 7.51 -15.05 7.89
C LEU A 95 8.26 -16.38 7.90
N LYS A 96 9.12 -16.57 6.89
CA LYS A 96 10.07 -17.69 6.90
C LYS A 96 11.17 -17.46 7.95
N PRO A 97 11.71 -18.52 8.60
CA PRO A 97 12.78 -18.38 9.60
C PRO A 97 14.01 -17.62 9.10
N TYR A 98 14.41 -17.85 7.85
CA TYR A 98 15.52 -17.13 7.23
C TYR A 98 15.22 -15.63 7.07
N SER A 99 14.01 -15.25 6.66
CA SER A 99 13.59 -13.85 6.50
C SER A 99 13.66 -13.10 7.83
N TYR A 100 13.18 -13.72 8.92
CA TYR A 100 13.24 -13.11 10.25
C TYR A 100 14.67 -13.03 10.80
N ARG A 101 15.49 -14.07 10.60
CA ARG A 101 16.92 -14.03 10.98
C ARG A 101 17.65 -12.88 10.28
N ARG A 102 17.39 -12.68 8.99
CA ARG A 102 17.94 -11.56 8.23
C ARG A 102 17.50 -10.21 8.78
N LEU A 103 16.25 -10.09 9.25
CA LEU A 103 15.77 -8.87 9.91
C LEU A 103 16.56 -8.56 11.18
N GLU A 104 16.83 -9.56 12.04
CA GLU A 104 17.62 -9.36 13.26
C GLU A 104 19.09 -9.01 12.98
N THR A 105 19.67 -9.55 11.90
CA THR A 105 21.08 -9.31 11.58
C THR A 105 21.32 -8.05 10.78
N THR A 106 20.43 -7.72 9.85
CA THR A 106 20.61 -6.60 8.90
C THR A 106 19.72 -5.40 9.20
N GLY A 107 18.66 -5.56 10.00
CA GLY A 107 17.64 -4.54 10.21
C GLY A 107 16.69 -4.34 9.02
N LEU A 108 16.82 -5.13 7.93
CA LEU A 108 15.98 -5.05 6.74
C LEU A 108 15.21 -6.36 6.51
N SER A 109 13.99 -6.23 5.98
CA SER A 109 13.22 -7.36 5.46
C SER A 109 13.46 -7.50 3.96
N ALA A 110 13.78 -8.72 3.53
CA ALA A 110 13.93 -9.07 2.11
C ALA A 110 12.59 -9.11 1.37
N GLU A 111 11.51 -9.40 2.08
CA GLU A 111 10.17 -9.38 1.54
C GLU A 111 9.69 -7.93 1.60
N GLY A 112 9.40 -7.32 0.45
CA GLY A 112 8.86 -5.98 0.27
C GLY A 112 7.45 -5.78 0.83
N ARG A 113 7.16 -6.41 1.98
CA ARG A 113 5.92 -6.24 2.73
C ARG A 113 6.01 -4.91 3.47
N TYR A 114 5.36 -3.90 2.93
CA TYR A 114 5.11 -2.64 3.64
C TYR A 114 4.54 -2.90 5.04
N GLY A 115 4.92 -2.08 6.01
CA GLY A 115 4.36 -2.14 7.36
C GLY A 115 4.83 -3.31 8.24
N LEU A 116 5.89 -4.06 7.87
CA LEU A 116 6.41 -5.12 8.74
C LEU A 116 6.87 -4.60 10.11
N SER A 117 7.59 -3.47 10.16
CA SER A 117 8.00 -2.84 11.42
C SER A 117 6.78 -2.53 12.30
N LEU A 118 5.66 -2.13 11.71
CA LEU A 118 4.43 -1.81 12.44
C LEU A 118 3.80 -3.07 13.06
N ARG A 119 3.73 -4.16 12.28
CA ARG A 119 3.27 -5.46 12.79
C ARG A 119 4.20 -5.99 13.90
N LEU A 120 5.51 -5.89 13.71
CA LEU A 120 6.50 -6.33 14.68
C LEU A 120 6.39 -5.53 16.00
N ALA A 121 6.21 -4.21 15.92
CA ALA A 121 6.01 -3.35 17.08
C ALA A 121 4.72 -3.75 17.84
N SER A 122 3.65 -4.06 17.10
CA SER A 122 2.39 -4.53 17.67
C SER A 122 2.56 -5.87 18.41
N VAL A 123 3.21 -6.87 17.80
CA VAL A 123 3.43 -8.19 18.44
C VAL A 123 4.33 -8.08 19.67
N LEU A 124 5.35 -7.21 19.61
CA LEU A 124 6.23 -6.93 20.75
C LEU A 124 5.59 -5.99 21.79
N SER A 125 4.41 -5.43 21.51
CA SER A 125 3.74 -4.46 22.38
C SER A 125 4.63 -3.27 22.77
N VAL A 126 5.44 -2.79 21.82
CA VAL A 126 6.31 -1.62 22.00
C VAL A 126 5.96 -0.51 21.01
N PRO A 127 6.22 0.77 21.34
CA PRO A 127 6.15 1.85 20.36
C PRO A 127 7.11 1.62 19.18
N VAL A 128 6.77 2.12 17.99
CA VAL A 128 7.61 1.93 16.78
C VAL A 128 8.96 2.58 16.95
N TRP A 129 9.05 3.75 17.57
CA TRP A 129 10.35 4.38 17.83
C TRP A 129 11.26 3.53 18.73
N VAL A 130 10.70 2.73 19.64
CA VAL A 130 11.47 1.78 20.45
C VAL A 130 11.98 0.68 19.53
N LEU A 131 11.09 0.05 18.75
CA LEU A 131 11.47 -0.99 17.81
C LEU A 131 12.57 -0.52 16.83
N GLU A 132 12.38 0.63 16.18
CA GLU A 132 13.31 1.18 15.20
C GLU A 132 14.70 1.41 15.80
N ARG A 133 14.78 1.87 17.05
CA ARG A 133 16.05 2.00 17.76
C ARG A 133 16.78 0.66 17.86
N HIS A 134 16.07 -0.41 18.23
CA HIS A 134 16.65 -1.74 18.38
C HIS A 134 16.99 -2.39 17.03
N MET A 135 16.21 -2.08 15.99
CA MET A 135 16.53 -2.48 14.61
C MET A 135 17.77 -1.76 14.09
N ALA A 136 17.95 -0.48 14.43
CA ALA A 136 19.14 0.30 14.06
C ALA A 136 20.43 -0.21 14.72
N ASN A 137 20.32 -0.92 15.85
CA ASN A 137 21.45 -1.57 16.52
C ASN A 137 21.86 -2.90 15.86
N ALA A 138 21.15 -3.37 14.82
CA ALA A 138 21.52 -4.61 14.14
C ALA A 138 22.93 -4.51 13.52
N PRO A 139 23.77 -5.56 13.62
CA PRO A 139 25.17 -5.50 13.17
C PRO A 139 25.35 -5.03 11.72
N GLY A 140 24.46 -5.48 10.82
CA GLY A 140 24.51 -5.11 9.41
C GLY A 140 24.12 -3.65 9.13
N VAL A 141 23.48 -2.94 10.06
CA VAL A 141 23.13 -1.52 9.90
C VAL A 141 24.38 -0.67 9.88
N ARG A 142 25.32 -0.89 10.80
CA ARG A 142 26.56 -0.10 10.88
C ARG A 142 27.36 -0.20 9.57
N GLN A 143 27.58 -1.42 9.09
CA GLN A 143 28.31 -1.64 7.84
C GLN A 143 27.58 -1.03 6.64
N ARG A 144 26.25 -1.12 6.61
CA ARG A 144 25.43 -0.48 5.58
C ARG A 144 25.58 1.03 5.59
N LEU A 145 25.51 1.67 6.76
CA LEU A 145 25.60 3.13 6.88
C LEU A 145 26.95 3.66 6.41
N GLU A 146 28.06 2.94 6.65
CA GLU A 146 29.38 3.33 6.13
C GLU A 146 29.41 3.30 4.59
N ARG A 147 28.96 2.20 3.98
CA ARG A 147 28.90 2.08 2.51
C ARG A 147 27.97 3.11 1.87
N VAL A 148 26.82 3.36 2.49
CA VAL A 148 25.87 4.38 2.02
C VAL A 148 26.49 5.77 2.17
N ARG A 149 27.21 6.07 3.25
CA ARG A 149 27.88 7.36 3.43
C ARG A 149 28.91 7.65 2.34
N GLU A 150 29.72 6.65 2.00
CA GLU A 150 30.71 6.76 0.92
C GLU A 150 30.03 7.08 -0.42
N ALA A 151 29.05 6.28 -0.82
CA ALA A 151 28.32 6.50 -2.07
C ALA A 151 27.57 7.83 -2.09
N LEU A 152 26.96 8.24 -0.97
CA LEU A 152 26.27 9.53 -0.87
C LEU A 152 27.24 10.71 -0.92
N SER A 153 28.47 10.60 -0.42
CA SER A 153 29.47 11.67 -0.58
C SER A 153 29.73 11.91 -2.06
N ILE A 154 29.95 10.85 -2.84
CA ILE A 154 30.17 10.95 -4.29
C ILE A 154 28.99 11.67 -4.96
N ILE A 155 27.74 11.28 -4.65
CA ILE A 155 26.54 11.91 -5.21
C ILE A 155 26.44 13.38 -4.82
N VAL A 156 26.63 13.70 -3.55
CA VAL A 156 26.50 15.06 -3.02
C VAL A 156 27.59 15.96 -3.60
N ASP A 157 28.83 15.50 -3.62
CA ASP A 157 29.97 16.25 -4.14
C ASP A 157 29.77 16.52 -5.63
N THR A 158 29.41 15.48 -6.39
CA THR A 158 29.16 15.56 -7.85
C THR A 158 28.03 16.54 -8.18
N HIS A 159 26.85 16.40 -7.56
CA HIS A 159 25.66 17.15 -7.99
C HIS A 159 25.44 18.47 -7.24
N LEU A 160 26.22 18.79 -6.21
CA LEU A 160 26.22 20.14 -5.60
C LEU A 160 27.29 21.07 -6.14
N GLU A 161 28.11 20.63 -7.11
CA GLU A 161 29.08 21.49 -7.80
C GLU A 161 28.41 22.75 -8.37
N PRO A 162 29.00 23.95 -8.16
CA PRO A 162 28.48 25.19 -8.73
C PRO A 162 28.36 25.11 -10.27
N GLY A 163 27.23 25.57 -10.81
CA GLY A 163 26.97 25.60 -12.26
C GLY A 163 26.46 24.28 -12.85
N ARG A 164 26.40 23.20 -12.06
CA ARG A 164 25.89 21.91 -12.50
C ARG A 164 24.37 21.81 -12.31
N ALA A 165 23.66 21.43 -13.38
CA ALA A 165 22.19 21.35 -13.40
C ALA A 165 21.63 19.92 -13.40
N ASP A 166 22.46 18.92 -13.76
CA ASP A 166 22.05 17.51 -13.80
C ASP A 166 21.62 17.00 -12.42
N ALA A 167 20.94 15.86 -12.39
CA ALA A 167 20.48 15.24 -11.16
C ALA A 167 20.89 13.77 -11.13
N PRO A 168 20.97 13.15 -9.94
CA PRO A 168 21.36 11.74 -9.83
C PRO A 168 20.42 10.83 -10.62
N GLU A 169 20.95 9.98 -11.50
CA GLU A 169 20.21 9.07 -12.35
C GLU A 169 20.26 7.63 -11.83
N ALA A 170 19.36 6.76 -12.30
CA ALA A 170 19.32 5.36 -11.85
C ALA A 170 20.55 4.56 -12.33
N GLU A 171 21.18 5.06 -13.38
CA GLU A 171 22.34 4.52 -14.07
C GLU A 171 23.65 4.91 -13.40
N ASP A 172 23.63 5.84 -12.44
CA ASP A 172 24.81 6.24 -11.70
C ASP A 172 25.29 5.10 -10.80
N GLU A 173 26.60 4.84 -10.82
CA GLU A 173 27.20 3.77 -10.02
C GLU A 173 26.97 3.96 -8.52
N ALA A 174 27.13 5.20 -8.04
CA ALA A 174 26.87 5.54 -6.64
C ALA A 174 25.39 5.35 -6.26
N VAL A 175 24.44 5.67 -7.15
CA VAL A 175 23.01 5.44 -6.90
C VAL A 175 22.69 3.95 -6.85
N ARG A 176 23.25 3.15 -7.77
CA ARG A 176 23.13 1.68 -7.73
C ARG A 176 23.73 1.09 -6.45
N ALA A 177 24.86 1.62 -6.00
CA ALA A 177 25.50 1.18 -4.75
C ALA A 177 24.59 1.42 -3.53
N VAL A 178 23.96 2.60 -3.42
CA VAL A 178 22.98 2.89 -2.37
C VAL A 178 21.76 1.96 -2.50
N ALA A 179 21.23 1.77 -3.71
CA ALA A 179 20.07 0.93 -3.95
C ALA A 179 20.29 -0.54 -3.56
N ALA A 180 21.47 -1.08 -3.85
CA ALA A 180 21.85 -2.42 -3.47
C ALA A 180 21.85 -2.63 -1.94
N GLN A 181 22.31 -1.62 -1.17
CA GLN A 181 22.34 -1.70 0.29
C GLN A 181 20.95 -1.83 0.93
N TYR A 182 19.92 -1.27 0.30
CA TYR A 182 18.54 -1.30 0.80
C TYR A 182 17.66 -2.36 0.13
N ALA A 183 18.20 -3.14 -0.81
CA ALA A 183 17.43 -4.03 -1.67
C ALA A 183 16.23 -3.31 -2.29
N ARG A 184 16.50 -2.16 -2.92
CA ARG A 184 15.54 -1.33 -3.65
C ARG A 184 16.02 -1.13 -5.08
N SER A 185 15.10 -0.82 -5.98
CA SER A 185 15.44 -0.50 -7.36
C SER A 185 16.15 0.85 -7.43
N ALA A 186 17.18 0.96 -8.27
CA ALA A 186 17.90 2.22 -8.47
C ALA A 186 17.00 3.42 -8.84
N PRO A 187 15.94 3.29 -9.66
CA PRO A 187 15.03 4.40 -9.96
C PRO A 187 14.31 4.99 -8.73
N ILE A 188 13.94 4.16 -7.74
CA ILE A 188 13.31 4.63 -6.49
C ILE A 188 14.32 5.46 -5.69
N VAL A 189 15.57 4.98 -5.60
CA VAL A 189 16.62 5.68 -4.86
C VAL A 189 17.01 6.97 -5.56
N ALA A 190 17.13 6.96 -6.89
CA ALA A 190 17.39 8.14 -7.70
C ALA A 190 16.38 9.25 -7.42
N ARG A 191 15.06 8.96 -7.45
CA ARG A 191 14.01 9.96 -7.17
C ARG A 191 14.16 10.62 -5.79
N ILE A 192 14.47 9.85 -4.76
CA ILE A 192 14.70 10.37 -3.40
C ILE A 192 15.94 11.29 -3.40
N LEU A 193 17.02 10.85 -4.03
CA LEU A 193 18.27 11.61 -4.09
C LEU A 193 18.13 12.89 -4.91
N GLN A 194 17.40 12.86 -6.02
CA GLN A 194 17.06 14.05 -6.80
C GLN A 194 16.34 15.08 -5.92
N GLN A 195 15.34 14.65 -5.13
CA GLN A 195 14.64 15.54 -4.20
C GLN A 195 15.57 16.13 -3.11
N GLU A 196 16.51 15.34 -2.59
CA GLU A 196 17.48 15.82 -1.59
C GLU A 196 18.51 16.78 -2.21
N ILE A 197 18.97 16.52 -3.45
CA ILE A 197 19.86 17.44 -4.18
C ILE A 197 19.14 18.77 -4.47
N VAL A 198 17.87 18.75 -4.89
CA VAL A 198 17.06 19.97 -5.07
C VAL A 198 17.00 20.75 -3.75
N THR A 199 16.69 20.07 -2.66
CA THR A 199 16.59 20.69 -1.33
C THR A 199 17.93 21.33 -0.90
N LEU A 200 19.04 20.62 -1.10
CA LEU A 200 20.39 21.11 -0.76
C LEU A 200 20.83 22.28 -1.66
N ARG A 201 20.48 22.27 -2.95
CA ARG A 201 20.72 23.39 -3.87
C ARG A 201 19.96 24.65 -3.43
N GLU A 202 18.70 24.51 -3.01
CA GLU A 202 17.94 25.64 -2.45
C GLU A 202 18.56 26.21 -1.17
N MET A 203 19.04 25.33 -0.28
CA MET A 203 19.77 25.74 0.93
C MET A 203 21.06 26.49 0.56
N ARG A 204 21.85 25.99 -0.39
CA ARG A 204 23.05 26.69 -0.89
C ARG A 204 22.71 28.03 -1.52
N ARG A 205 21.60 28.13 -2.26
CA ARG A 205 21.13 29.41 -2.81
C ARG A 205 20.78 30.41 -1.72
N ARG A 206 20.06 29.99 -0.66
CA ARG A 206 19.76 30.84 0.51
C ARG A 206 21.04 31.27 1.23
N GLN A 207 21.99 30.35 1.41
CA GLN A 207 23.29 30.63 2.00
C GLN A 207 24.07 31.66 1.17
N ALA A 208 24.15 31.48 -0.15
CA ALA A 208 24.86 32.40 -1.05
C ALA A 208 24.21 33.80 -1.08
N THR A 209 22.88 33.85 -1.05
CA THR A 209 22.12 35.12 -0.96
C THR A 209 22.44 35.83 0.37
N ALA A 210 22.43 35.09 1.49
CA ALA A 210 22.81 35.63 2.79
C ALA A 210 24.29 36.07 2.82
N ALA A 211 25.19 35.33 2.18
CA ALA A 211 26.59 35.69 2.06
C ALA A 211 26.78 37.00 1.29
N ALA A 212 26.06 37.21 0.18
CA ALA A 212 26.11 38.45 -0.57
C ALA A 212 25.66 39.65 0.28
N ILE A 213 24.55 39.51 1.03
CA ILE A 213 24.06 40.57 1.93
C ILE A 213 25.03 40.79 3.10
N ALA A 214 25.67 39.74 3.61
CA ALA A 214 26.67 39.86 4.67
C ALA A 214 27.89 40.68 4.23
N HIS A 215 28.28 40.61 2.95
CA HIS A 215 29.44 41.35 2.42
C HIS A 215 29.07 42.74 1.87
N TYR A 216 27.86 42.91 1.33
CA TYR A 216 27.47 44.11 0.59
C TYR A 216 26.20 44.80 1.12
N GLY A 217 25.71 44.42 2.30
CA GLY A 217 24.51 45.02 2.91
C GLY A 217 24.67 46.51 3.19
N ALA A 218 23.57 47.27 3.11
CA ALA A 218 23.59 48.73 3.23
C ALA A 218 23.93 49.23 4.64
N THR A 219 23.68 48.42 5.67
CA THR A 219 23.93 48.76 7.08
C THR A 219 24.71 47.66 7.78
N SER A 220 25.45 48.02 8.84
CA SER A 220 26.15 47.04 9.68
C SER A 220 25.17 46.04 10.31
N GLU A 221 23.98 46.48 10.72
CA GLU A 221 22.96 45.59 11.31
C GLU A 221 22.44 44.55 10.31
N ASP A 222 22.25 44.95 9.05
CA ASP A 222 21.84 44.05 7.97
C ASP A 222 22.94 43.03 7.65
N GLN A 223 24.19 43.48 7.60
CA GLN A 223 25.36 42.63 7.39
C GLN A 223 25.49 41.59 8.50
N ASP A 224 25.38 42.00 9.78
CA ASP A 224 25.47 41.11 10.94
C ASP A 224 24.33 40.07 10.96
N ARG A 225 23.10 40.51 10.65
CA ARG A 225 21.94 39.61 10.56
C ARG A 225 22.10 38.61 9.43
N ALA A 226 22.62 39.05 8.28
CA ALA A 226 22.89 38.20 7.14
C ALA A 226 24.03 37.21 7.40
N HIS A 227 25.08 37.61 8.12
CA HIS A 227 26.16 36.73 8.54
C HIS A 227 25.63 35.57 9.39
N ARG A 228 24.81 35.86 10.42
CA ARG A 228 24.16 34.81 11.23
C ARG A 228 23.27 33.88 10.41
N ARG A 229 22.55 34.41 9.41
CA ARG A 229 21.74 33.59 8.49
C ARG A 229 22.61 32.69 7.60
N MET A 230 23.71 33.21 7.07
CA MET A 230 24.67 32.45 6.27
C MET A 230 25.27 31.30 7.08
N GLU A 231 25.75 31.55 8.30
CA GLU A 231 26.29 30.52 9.19
C GLU A 231 25.21 29.49 9.57
N GLY A 232 24.00 29.95 9.87
CA GLY A 232 22.85 29.10 10.17
C GLY A 232 22.52 28.14 9.02
N GLU A 233 22.47 28.62 7.78
CA GLU A 233 22.26 27.76 6.61
C GLU A 233 23.45 26.80 6.39
N ALA A 234 24.69 27.24 6.61
CA ALA A 234 25.86 26.37 6.52
C ALA A 234 25.78 25.18 7.50
N VAL A 235 25.36 25.44 8.75
CA VAL A 235 25.13 24.40 9.76
C VAL A 235 24.03 23.44 9.31
N ARG A 236 22.90 23.97 8.80
CA ARG A 236 21.78 23.13 8.31
C ARG A 236 22.19 22.25 7.14
N ILE A 237 22.97 22.76 6.18
CA ILE A 237 23.49 21.98 5.05
C ILE A 237 24.36 20.82 5.56
N ARG A 238 25.33 21.12 6.43
CA ARG A 238 26.20 20.09 7.02
C ARG A 238 25.40 19.03 7.77
N GLN A 239 24.41 19.44 8.57
CA GLN A 239 23.55 18.51 9.30
C GLN A 239 22.68 17.65 8.36
N SER A 240 22.13 18.25 7.29
CA SER A 240 21.33 17.52 6.31
C SER A 240 22.15 16.42 5.62
N ILE A 241 23.35 16.75 5.16
CA ILE A 241 24.28 15.79 4.54
C ILE A 241 24.70 14.71 5.54
N ALA A 242 25.12 15.11 6.75
CA ALA A 242 25.63 14.18 7.75
C ALA A 242 24.58 13.13 8.20
N THR A 243 23.32 13.54 8.28
CA THR A 243 22.20 12.71 8.73
C THR A 243 21.48 11.94 7.61
N LEU A 244 21.77 12.25 6.34
CA LEU A 244 21.12 11.64 5.19
C LEU A 244 21.19 10.09 5.19
N PRO A 245 22.34 9.44 5.47
CA PRO A 245 22.40 7.98 5.53
C PRO A 245 21.43 7.39 6.56
N GLN A 246 21.37 7.98 7.76
CA GLN A 246 20.48 7.53 8.84
C GLN A 246 19.01 7.78 8.50
N ARG A 247 18.68 8.91 7.85
CA ARG A 247 17.31 9.20 7.38
C ARG A 247 16.86 8.19 6.33
N MET A 248 17.71 7.89 5.33
CA MET A 248 17.40 6.90 4.28
C MET A 248 17.21 5.50 4.87
N ASP A 249 18.09 5.12 5.79
CA ASP A 249 18.04 3.83 6.47
C ASP A 249 16.78 3.67 7.33
N THR A 250 16.35 4.73 8.02
CA THR A 250 15.08 4.74 8.76
C THR A 250 13.88 4.67 7.82
N PHE A 251 13.89 5.43 6.73
CA PHE A 251 12.81 5.43 5.75
C PHE A 251 12.59 4.05 5.13
N PHE A 252 13.65 3.38 4.64
CA PHE A 252 13.50 2.09 3.97
C PHE A 252 13.10 0.95 4.91
N ARG A 253 13.40 1.06 6.22
CA ARG A 253 12.87 0.16 7.24
C ARG A 253 11.39 0.35 7.49
N ALA A 254 10.95 1.61 7.61
CA ALA A 254 9.59 1.98 7.99
C ALA A 254 8.70 2.37 6.79
N GLN A 255 9.11 2.03 5.56
CA GLN A 255 8.43 2.48 4.35
C GLN A 255 6.97 1.97 4.33
N LEU A 256 6.05 2.89 4.11
CA LEU A 256 4.62 2.62 3.92
C LEU A 256 4.33 2.33 2.45
N SER A 257 3.27 1.56 2.22
CA SER A 257 2.68 1.43 0.88
C SER A 257 2.11 2.78 0.44
N PRO A 258 1.85 2.98 -0.86
CA PRO A 258 1.15 4.17 -1.34
C PRO A 258 -0.16 4.42 -0.58
N HIS A 259 -0.95 3.36 -0.36
CA HIS A 259 -2.21 3.44 0.38
C HIS A 259 -2.03 3.77 1.87
N GLY A 260 -1.02 3.17 2.53
CA GLY A 260 -0.72 3.47 3.93
C GLY A 260 -0.23 4.91 4.11
N TRP A 261 0.55 5.43 3.15
CA TRP A 261 0.96 6.82 3.11
C TRP A 261 -0.23 7.76 2.89
N GLU A 262 -1.10 7.46 1.92
CA GLU A 262 -2.33 8.21 1.65
C GLU A 262 -3.22 8.29 2.90
N THR A 263 -3.47 7.15 3.55
CA THR A 263 -4.30 7.09 4.76
C THR A 263 -3.68 7.89 5.91
N LEU A 264 -2.36 7.77 6.14
CA LEU A 264 -1.67 8.57 7.15
C LEU A 264 -1.76 10.07 6.84
N SER A 265 -1.70 10.44 5.56
CA SER A 265 -1.79 11.83 5.10
C SER A 265 -3.21 12.38 5.24
N GLN A 266 -4.24 11.61 4.89
CA GLN A 266 -5.64 11.97 5.11
C GLN A 266 -5.93 12.19 6.61
N LEU A 267 -5.38 11.35 7.49
CA LEU A 267 -5.48 11.56 8.93
C LEU A 267 -4.75 12.81 9.41
N HIS A 268 -3.59 13.11 8.83
CA HIS A 268 -2.85 14.34 9.12
C HIS A 268 -3.66 15.59 8.70
N ILE A 269 -4.33 15.55 7.55
CA ILE A 269 -5.19 16.62 7.03
C ILE A 269 -6.47 16.76 7.88
N ALA A 270 -7.12 15.65 8.19
CA ALA A 270 -8.35 15.60 9.00
C ALA A 270 -8.14 16.14 10.43
N ARG A 271 -6.91 16.05 10.96
CA ARG A 271 -6.51 16.54 12.28
C ARG A 271 -7.42 16.06 13.41
N SER A 272 -8.14 16.98 14.06
CA SER A 272 -9.04 16.75 15.20
C SER A 272 -10.52 16.92 14.82
N SER A 273 -10.84 17.10 13.54
CA SER A 273 -12.21 17.29 13.09
C SER A 273 -12.98 15.97 13.17
N GLU A 274 -13.98 15.86 14.04
CA GLU A 274 -14.74 14.61 14.22
C GLU A 274 -15.41 14.13 12.93
N THR A 275 -15.95 15.04 12.13
CA THR A 275 -16.55 14.71 10.82
C THR A 275 -15.50 14.16 9.84
N ALA A 276 -14.32 14.77 9.80
CA ALA A 276 -13.20 14.32 8.96
C ALA A 276 -12.58 12.99 9.44
N LEU A 277 -12.55 12.77 10.75
CA LEU A 277 -12.02 11.54 11.33
C LEU A 277 -13.02 10.38 11.17
N ALA A 278 -14.33 10.62 11.24
CA ALA A 278 -15.35 9.63 10.91
C ALA A 278 -15.29 9.20 9.44
N VAL A 279 -15.00 10.15 8.55
CA VAL A 279 -14.73 9.90 7.13
C VAL A 279 -13.55 8.96 6.92
N THR A 280 -12.40 9.28 7.53
CA THR A 280 -11.16 8.50 7.40
C THR A 280 -11.28 7.13 8.08
N GLN A 281 -12.21 6.97 9.03
CA GLN A 281 -12.51 5.68 9.68
C GLN A 281 -13.01 4.61 8.68
N SER A 282 -13.75 5.00 7.64
CA SER A 282 -14.18 4.07 6.58
C SER A 282 -13.01 3.58 5.71
N ALA A 283 -12.00 4.45 5.49
CA ALA A 283 -10.75 4.10 4.82
C ALA A 283 -9.89 3.19 5.71
N LEU A 284 -9.81 3.50 7.01
CA LEU A 284 -9.07 2.76 8.04
C LEU A 284 -9.63 1.37 8.36
N ALA A 285 -10.91 1.10 8.10
CA ALA A 285 -11.53 -0.21 8.30
C ALA A 285 -10.83 -1.35 7.51
N HIS A 286 -9.94 -0.98 6.58
CA HIS A 286 -9.23 -1.88 5.68
C HIS A 286 -7.71 -1.91 5.89
N ASP A 287 -7.15 -1.07 6.79
CA ASP A 287 -5.70 -0.96 6.99
C ASP A 287 -5.28 -1.23 8.45
N ILE A 288 -5.07 -2.51 8.75
CA ILE A 288 -4.56 -2.98 10.05
C ILE A 288 -3.07 -2.60 10.24
N LEU A 289 -2.40 -2.11 9.20
CA LEU A 289 -0.95 -1.93 9.21
C LEU A 289 -0.51 -0.60 9.83
N LEU A 290 -1.39 0.40 9.94
CA LEU A 290 -1.05 1.70 10.55
C LEU A 290 -1.08 1.72 12.08
N GLY A 291 -1.38 0.60 12.75
CA GLY A 291 -1.67 0.53 14.18
C GLY A 291 -0.85 1.45 15.09
N PRO A 292 0.49 1.41 15.10
CA PRO A 292 1.30 2.29 15.94
C PRO A 292 1.33 3.77 15.52
N PHE A 293 1.02 4.07 14.26
CA PHE A 293 0.95 5.42 13.70
C PHE A 293 -0.41 6.08 13.90
N ILE A 294 -1.39 5.36 14.41
CA ILE A 294 -2.74 5.85 14.70
C ILE A 294 -3.13 5.53 16.15
N ARG A 295 -4.15 6.23 16.65
CA ARG A 295 -4.73 5.96 17.97
C ARG A 295 -6.22 6.33 17.97
N PRO A 296 -7.05 5.72 18.82
CA PRO A 296 -8.44 6.16 18.99
C PRO A 296 -8.49 7.63 19.42
N ALA A 297 -9.44 8.39 18.89
CA ALA A 297 -9.68 9.78 19.24
C ALA A 297 -10.28 9.93 20.65
N SER A 298 -11.11 8.97 21.10
CA SER A 298 -11.71 8.92 22.44
C SER A 298 -11.16 7.76 23.27
N THR A 299 -10.88 8.03 24.55
CA THR A 299 -10.34 7.05 25.53
C THR A 299 -11.38 6.50 26.50
N GLN A 300 -12.67 6.89 26.40
CA GLN A 300 -13.68 6.44 27.36
C GLN A 300 -13.94 4.91 27.27
N PRO A 301 -13.93 4.18 28.41
CA PRO A 301 -14.24 2.76 28.44
C PRO A 301 -15.71 2.53 28.05
N GLY A 302 -15.95 2.02 26.84
CA GLY A 302 -17.31 1.74 26.31
C GLY A 302 -17.49 2.12 24.83
N GLN A 303 -16.83 3.19 24.36
CA GLN A 303 -16.93 3.68 22.98
C GLN A 303 -15.77 3.24 22.06
N ARG A 304 -14.82 2.44 22.57
CA ARG A 304 -13.62 2.02 21.81
C ARG A 304 -13.91 1.29 20.49
N ARG A 305 -15.09 0.66 20.35
CA ARG A 305 -15.44 -0.09 19.13
C ARG A 305 -15.88 0.80 17.96
N THR A 306 -16.24 2.05 18.20
CA THR A 306 -16.77 2.97 17.17
C THR A 306 -16.04 4.32 17.09
N ALA A 307 -15.10 4.61 18.00
CA ALA A 307 -14.36 5.87 17.99
C ALA A 307 -13.45 6.00 16.74
N PRO A 308 -13.45 7.18 16.07
CA PRO A 308 -12.58 7.40 14.93
C PRO A 308 -11.11 7.44 15.37
N TYR A 309 -10.18 7.17 14.45
CA TYR A 309 -8.76 7.21 14.74
C TYR A 309 -8.17 8.58 14.37
N THR A 310 -7.14 9.00 15.10
CA THR A 310 -6.30 10.15 14.78
C THR A 310 -4.83 9.73 14.69
N ILE A 311 -4.00 10.58 14.11
CA ILE A 311 -2.56 10.33 13.99
C ILE A 311 -1.90 10.27 15.37
N SER A 312 -1.05 9.26 15.59
CA SER A 312 -0.23 9.15 16.80
C SER A 312 0.99 10.09 16.71
N ARG A 313 1.70 10.28 17.82
CA ARG A 313 2.96 11.05 17.81
C ARG A 313 4.01 10.43 16.89
N ASP A 314 4.06 9.10 16.81
CA ASP A 314 4.97 8.38 15.92
C ASP A 314 4.57 8.54 14.46
N GLY A 315 3.27 8.46 14.16
CA GLY A 315 2.74 8.74 12.82
C GLY A 315 3.06 10.16 12.37
N GLN A 316 2.88 11.16 13.26
CA GLN A 316 3.17 12.55 12.94
C GLN A 316 4.66 12.80 12.67
N ARG A 317 5.55 12.15 13.43
CA ARG A 317 7.00 12.22 13.20
C ARG A 317 7.38 11.60 11.85
N HIS A 318 6.82 10.44 11.53
CA HIS A 318 7.04 9.77 10.25
C HIS A 318 6.55 10.62 9.08
N TYR A 319 5.35 11.19 9.19
CA TYR A 319 4.79 12.10 8.18
C TYR A 319 5.70 13.29 7.92
N VAL A 320 6.05 14.07 8.96
CA VAL A 320 6.90 15.26 8.79
C VAL A 320 8.29 14.91 8.28
N GLY A 321 8.87 13.81 8.76
CA GLY A 321 10.24 13.42 8.41
C GLY A 321 10.41 12.95 6.96
N PHE A 322 9.35 12.43 6.34
CA PHE A 322 9.44 11.74 5.05
C PHE A 322 8.44 12.22 3.99
N LYS A 323 7.63 13.25 4.28
CA LYS A 323 6.64 13.80 3.33
C LYS A 323 7.26 14.05 1.95
N SER A 324 8.36 14.80 1.88
CA SER A 324 9.01 15.15 0.61
C SER A 324 9.44 13.92 -0.19
N TRP A 325 9.83 12.82 0.46
CA TRP A 325 10.23 11.59 -0.21
C TRP A 325 9.03 10.80 -0.72
N TYR A 326 7.96 10.72 0.06
CA TYR A 326 6.73 10.09 -0.41
C TYR A 326 6.09 10.87 -1.56
N ASP A 327 6.13 12.20 -1.54
CA ASP A 327 5.55 13.04 -2.58
C ASP A 327 6.19 12.78 -3.95
N VAL A 328 7.51 12.62 -4.01
CA VAL A 328 8.22 12.31 -5.27
C VAL A 328 8.09 10.84 -5.68
N LEU A 329 7.87 9.93 -4.73
CA LEU A 329 7.67 8.52 -5.03
C LEU A 329 6.26 8.24 -5.53
N TYR A 330 5.25 8.89 -4.94
CA TYR A 330 3.83 8.65 -5.15
C TYR A 330 3.08 9.95 -5.50
N PRO A 331 3.41 10.63 -6.61
CA PRO A 331 2.83 11.93 -6.95
C PRO A 331 1.31 11.90 -7.11
N TRP A 332 0.73 10.77 -7.54
CA TRP A 332 -0.72 10.58 -7.64
C TRP A 332 -1.42 10.63 -6.27
N VAL A 333 -0.73 10.29 -5.18
CA VAL A 333 -1.29 10.40 -3.82
C VAL A 333 -1.50 11.88 -3.47
N GLN A 334 -0.61 12.77 -3.89
CA GLN A 334 -0.80 14.22 -3.67
C GLN A 334 -2.05 14.76 -4.38
N GLU A 335 -2.35 14.24 -5.57
CA GLU A 335 -3.58 14.58 -6.28
C GLU A 335 -4.82 14.11 -5.51
N ASN A 336 -4.82 12.85 -5.05
CA ASN A 336 -5.90 12.33 -4.20
C ASN A 336 -6.09 13.15 -2.92
N LEU A 337 -5.00 13.60 -2.28
CA LEU A 337 -5.06 14.40 -1.06
C LEU A 337 -5.63 15.80 -1.32
N ARG A 338 -5.31 16.44 -2.45
CA ARG A 338 -5.93 17.71 -2.83
C ARG A 338 -7.44 17.55 -3.04
N HIS A 339 -7.85 16.45 -3.66
CA HIS A 339 -9.28 16.14 -3.78
C HIS A 339 -9.93 15.93 -2.41
N PHE A 340 -9.28 15.17 -1.53
CA PHE A 340 -9.74 14.96 -0.17
C PHE A 340 -9.90 16.27 0.62
N GLU A 341 -8.92 17.18 0.53
CA GLU A 341 -8.97 18.52 1.14
C GLU A 341 -10.15 19.35 0.59
N ALA A 342 -10.26 19.47 -0.73
CA ALA A 342 -11.36 20.21 -1.36
C ALA A 342 -12.74 19.63 -1.01
N GLN A 343 -12.82 18.31 -0.84
CA GLN A 343 -14.06 17.64 -0.47
C GLN A 343 -14.42 17.83 1.01
N MET A 344 -13.43 17.91 1.90
CA MET A 344 -13.65 18.29 3.30
C MET A 344 -14.20 19.70 3.43
N GLU A 345 -13.78 20.62 2.57
CA GLU A 345 -14.29 22.00 2.52
C GLU A 345 -15.74 22.08 2.00
N ALA A 346 -16.20 21.10 1.20
CA ALA A 346 -17.50 21.12 0.53
C ALA A 346 -18.66 20.41 1.26
N GLY A 347 -18.42 19.59 2.28
CA GLY A 347 -19.46 19.05 3.18
C GLY A 347 -20.40 17.94 2.64
N GLU A 348 -20.18 17.38 1.45
CA GLU A 348 -20.95 16.23 0.92
C GLU A 348 -20.30 14.86 1.22
N PRO A 349 -21.07 13.74 1.27
CA PRO A 349 -20.52 12.39 1.37
C PRO A 349 -19.54 12.06 0.22
N LEU A 350 -18.27 11.88 0.58
CA LEU A 350 -17.09 11.88 -0.31
C LEU A 350 -17.14 10.92 -1.51
N ALA A 351 -17.63 9.69 -1.31
CA ALA A 351 -17.68 8.68 -2.36
C ALA A 351 -18.61 9.11 -3.52
N ASN A 352 -19.68 9.85 -3.23
CA ASN A 352 -20.66 10.28 -4.23
C ASN A 352 -20.25 11.60 -4.90
N ALA A 353 -19.45 12.44 -4.25
CA ALA A 353 -18.94 13.68 -4.82
C ALA A 353 -17.82 13.43 -5.85
N TRP A 354 -16.80 12.62 -5.50
CA TRP A 354 -15.76 12.22 -6.46
C TRP A 354 -16.37 11.48 -7.65
N LEU A 355 -17.28 10.54 -7.39
CA LEU A 355 -17.93 9.76 -8.44
C LEU A 355 -18.66 10.66 -9.44
N ARG A 356 -19.39 11.66 -8.95
CA ARG A 356 -20.04 12.65 -9.81
C ARG A 356 -19.04 13.49 -10.59
N GLN A 357 -17.96 13.94 -9.95
CA GLN A 357 -16.94 14.75 -10.62
C GLN A 357 -16.22 13.96 -11.72
N CYS A 358 -15.76 12.75 -11.41
CA CYS A 358 -15.14 11.80 -12.35
C CYS A 358 -16.03 11.61 -13.57
N LEU A 359 -17.31 11.26 -13.37
CA LEU A 359 -18.27 11.07 -14.45
C LEU A 359 -18.56 12.39 -15.20
N ALA A 360 -18.69 13.52 -14.52
CA ALA A 360 -18.97 14.81 -15.16
C ALA A 360 -17.81 15.35 -16.02
N GLN A 361 -16.56 15.02 -15.66
CA GLN A 361 -15.35 15.38 -16.40
C GLN A 361 -15.04 14.40 -17.54
N SER A 362 -15.55 13.17 -17.43
CA SER A 362 -15.36 12.13 -18.44
C SER A 362 -16.18 12.42 -19.71
N GLU A 363 -15.57 12.17 -20.86
CA GLU A 363 -16.24 12.15 -22.16
C GLU A 363 -16.57 10.72 -22.61
N THR A 364 -15.82 9.75 -22.07
CA THR A 364 -15.93 8.34 -22.45
C THR A 364 -16.09 7.47 -21.22
N VAL A 365 -17.08 6.57 -21.24
CA VAL A 365 -17.33 5.60 -20.17
C VAL A 365 -17.26 4.19 -20.75
N LEU A 366 -16.27 3.42 -20.30
CA LEU A 366 -16.02 2.05 -20.71
C LEU A 366 -16.53 1.09 -19.64
N PHE A 367 -17.07 -0.06 -20.04
CA PHE A 367 -17.56 -1.09 -19.11
C PHE A 367 -16.86 -2.41 -19.33
N SER A 368 -16.52 -3.10 -18.24
CA SER A 368 -16.32 -4.55 -18.32
C SER A 368 -17.66 -5.24 -18.61
N PHE A 369 -17.61 -6.35 -19.34
CA PHE A 369 -18.80 -7.12 -19.65
C PHE A 369 -19.19 -8.02 -18.47
N ASP A 370 -18.35 -9.01 -18.19
CA ASP A 370 -18.54 -9.94 -17.10
C ASP A 370 -18.31 -9.25 -15.75
N GLY A 371 -19.25 -9.46 -14.83
CA GLY A 371 -19.23 -8.89 -13.50
C GLY A 371 -19.79 -7.48 -13.33
N VAL A 372 -20.06 -6.76 -14.44
CA VAL A 372 -20.74 -5.46 -14.41
C VAL A 372 -22.09 -5.53 -15.14
N LEU A 373 -22.11 -6.05 -16.37
CA LEU A 373 -23.36 -6.15 -17.15
C LEU A 373 -24.09 -7.47 -16.89
N CYS A 374 -23.38 -8.58 -16.78
CA CYS A 374 -23.94 -9.90 -16.48
C CYS A 374 -22.91 -10.79 -15.76
N ARG A 375 -23.30 -12.03 -15.44
CA ARG A 375 -22.39 -13.11 -15.02
C ARG A 375 -22.43 -14.21 -16.07
N LEU A 376 -21.46 -14.24 -16.98
CA LEU A 376 -21.54 -15.06 -18.19
C LEU A 376 -21.53 -16.57 -17.85
N PHE A 377 -20.65 -17.02 -16.95
CA PHE A 377 -20.53 -18.43 -16.57
C PHE A 377 -20.93 -18.73 -15.12
N ALA A 378 -21.97 -18.05 -14.61
CA ALA A 378 -22.37 -18.08 -13.20
C ALA A 378 -22.39 -19.50 -12.57
N ASP A 379 -23.00 -20.46 -13.27
CA ASP A 379 -23.22 -21.82 -12.73
C ASP A 379 -22.37 -22.92 -13.37
N ASN A 380 -21.66 -22.62 -14.46
CA ASN A 380 -21.01 -23.64 -15.29
C ASN A 380 -19.53 -23.38 -15.59
N VAL A 381 -18.90 -22.35 -14.99
CA VAL A 381 -17.50 -22.00 -15.22
C VAL A 381 -16.54 -23.19 -15.13
N ARG A 382 -16.73 -24.08 -14.14
CA ARG A 382 -15.88 -25.28 -13.98
C ARG A 382 -16.05 -26.30 -15.11
N SER A 383 -17.27 -26.48 -15.60
CA SER A 383 -17.55 -27.41 -16.70
C SER A 383 -16.96 -26.88 -18.01
N VAL A 384 -17.14 -25.58 -18.29
CA VAL A 384 -16.56 -24.93 -19.47
C VAL A 384 -15.04 -24.98 -19.43
N SER A 385 -14.42 -24.66 -18.28
CA SER A 385 -12.96 -24.80 -18.10
C SER A 385 -12.48 -26.24 -18.28
N GLY A 386 -13.26 -27.24 -17.84
CA GLY A 386 -12.95 -28.65 -18.04
C GLY A 386 -12.96 -29.06 -19.52
N HIS A 387 -13.99 -28.65 -20.26
CA HIS A 387 -14.08 -28.90 -21.70
C HIS A 387 -12.98 -28.17 -22.48
N LEU A 388 -12.68 -26.91 -22.10
CA LEU A 388 -11.60 -26.16 -22.73
C LEU A 388 -10.23 -26.81 -22.47
N ALA A 389 -10.00 -27.33 -21.27
CA ALA A 389 -8.79 -28.08 -20.96
C ALA A 389 -8.68 -29.38 -21.76
N GLN A 390 -9.79 -30.09 -21.97
CA GLN A 390 -9.81 -31.30 -22.80
C GLN A 390 -9.56 -30.98 -24.28
N ALA A 391 -10.12 -29.87 -24.78
CA ALA A 391 -9.85 -29.37 -26.13
C ALA A 391 -8.37 -29.00 -26.30
N ALA A 392 -7.81 -28.25 -25.34
CA ALA A 392 -6.39 -27.91 -25.32
C ALA A 392 -5.50 -29.17 -25.37
N HIS A 393 -5.81 -30.18 -24.55
CA HIS A 393 -5.08 -31.46 -24.57
C HIS A 393 -5.19 -32.17 -25.91
N SER A 394 -6.37 -32.17 -26.53
CA SER A 394 -6.59 -32.77 -27.86
C SER A 394 -5.79 -32.05 -28.95
N LEU A 395 -5.59 -30.74 -28.79
CA LEU A 395 -4.72 -29.89 -29.61
C LEU A 395 -3.25 -29.99 -29.24
N GLN A 396 -2.85 -30.91 -28.34
CA GLN A 396 -1.46 -31.08 -27.88
C GLN A 396 -0.89 -29.83 -27.19
N LEU A 397 -1.77 -29.01 -26.59
CA LEU A 397 -1.41 -27.89 -25.72
C LEU A 397 -1.43 -28.39 -24.27
N GLY A 398 -0.32 -28.27 -23.55
CA GLY A 398 -0.15 -28.85 -22.23
C GLY A 398 0.33 -27.83 -21.19
N PRO A 399 -0.46 -27.50 -20.15
CA PRO A 399 -0.03 -26.51 -19.17
C PRO A 399 1.03 -27.07 -18.21
N ASP A 400 2.06 -26.26 -17.93
CA ASP A 400 2.84 -26.37 -16.70
C ASP A 400 1.92 -26.15 -15.48
N SER A 401 2.21 -26.89 -14.42
CA SER A 401 1.44 -27.00 -13.17
C SER A 401 0.75 -25.71 -12.68
N GLY A 402 -0.57 -25.77 -12.46
CA GLY A 402 -1.39 -24.72 -11.84
C GLY A 402 -2.49 -24.19 -12.76
N ARG A 403 -3.52 -25.00 -13.05
CA ARG A 403 -4.60 -24.63 -13.99
C ARG A 403 -5.50 -23.54 -13.39
N PRO A 404 -5.65 -22.38 -14.06
CA PRO A 404 -6.66 -21.39 -13.69
C PRO A 404 -8.06 -22.01 -13.75
N ALA A 405 -8.93 -21.63 -12.81
CA ALA A 405 -10.32 -22.10 -12.78
C ALA A 405 -11.21 -21.43 -13.84
N ASP A 406 -10.76 -20.29 -14.39
CA ASP A 406 -11.47 -19.45 -15.34
C ASP A 406 -11.06 -19.75 -16.81
N PRO A 407 -12.01 -19.91 -17.77
CA PRO A 407 -11.71 -20.25 -19.16
C PRO A 407 -10.86 -19.21 -19.90
N VAL A 408 -11.09 -17.92 -19.66
CA VAL A 408 -10.34 -16.84 -20.32
C VAL A 408 -8.90 -16.81 -19.81
N ALA A 409 -8.71 -16.94 -18.49
CA ALA A 409 -7.40 -17.08 -17.88
C ALA A 409 -6.67 -18.34 -18.36
N MET A 410 -7.39 -19.43 -18.61
CA MET A 410 -6.83 -20.66 -19.18
C MET A 410 -6.29 -20.41 -20.60
N LEU A 411 -7.08 -19.83 -21.50
CA LEU A 411 -6.64 -19.49 -22.86
C LEU A 411 -5.40 -18.58 -22.84
N ARG A 412 -5.39 -17.57 -21.95
CA ARG A 412 -4.24 -16.68 -21.79
C ARG A 412 -2.98 -17.40 -21.31
N SER A 413 -3.12 -18.43 -20.47
CA SER A 413 -1.97 -19.16 -19.89
C SER A 413 -1.24 -20.09 -20.87
N ILE A 414 -1.90 -20.47 -21.96
CA ILE A 414 -1.38 -21.45 -22.94
C ILE A 414 -1.03 -20.82 -24.29
N VAL A 415 -1.26 -19.52 -24.46
CA VAL A 415 -1.00 -18.81 -25.73
C VAL A 415 0.45 -18.97 -26.22
N ASP A 416 1.42 -18.97 -25.32
CA ASP A 416 2.85 -19.09 -25.66
C ASP A 416 3.29 -20.54 -25.94
N GLN A 417 2.40 -21.52 -25.75
CA GLN A 417 2.68 -22.95 -25.91
C GLN A 417 2.12 -23.51 -27.23
N GLY A 418 1.25 -22.77 -27.90
CA GLY A 418 0.57 -23.21 -29.12
C GLY A 418 0.99 -22.45 -30.36
N SER A 419 0.87 -23.10 -31.52
CA SER A 419 0.86 -22.41 -32.81
C SER A 419 -0.35 -21.46 -32.91
N PRO A 420 -0.26 -20.40 -33.72
CA PRO A 420 -1.39 -19.50 -33.97
C PRO A 420 -2.67 -20.23 -34.38
N GLU A 421 -2.57 -21.32 -35.14
CA GLU A 421 -3.69 -22.16 -35.57
C GLU A 421 -4.37 -22.84 -34.38
N GLN A 422 -3.60 -23.49 -33.51
CA GLN A 422 -4.12 -24.18 -32.32
C GLN A 422 -4.80 -23.19 -31.35
N ILE A 423 -4.20 -22.00 -31.17
CA ILE A 423 -4.79 -20.97 -30.31
C ILE A 423 -6.09 -20.43 -30.90
N ARG A 424 -6.17 -20.21 -32.22
CA ARG A 424 -7.41 -19.78 -32.89
C ARG A 424 -8.52 -20.83 -32.79
N GLU A 425 -8.17 -22.11 -32.92
CA GLU A 425 -9.15 -23.19 -32.77
C GLU A 425 -9.72 -23.24 -31.34
N LEU A 426 -8.85 -23.16 -30.34
CA LEU A 426 -9.26 -23.14 -28.94
C LEU A 426 -10.07 -21.88 -28.57
N ASP A 427 -9.69 -20.73 -29.12
CA ASP A 427 -10.41 -19.47 -29.01
C ASP A 427 -11.83 -19.57 -29.60
N GLY A 428 -11.98 -20.25 -30.75
CA GLY A 428 -13.28 -20.53 -31.38
C GLY A 428 -14.17 -21.44 -30.54
N ILE A 429 -13.59 -22.45 -29.88
CA ILE A 429 -14.32 -23.31 -28.93
C ILE A 429 -14.82 -22.47 -27.75
N LEU A 430 -13.96 -21.65 -27.13
CA LEU A 430 -14.36 -20.78 -26.03
C LEU A 430 -15.44 -19.78 -26.47
N THR A 431 -15.28 -19.16 -27.65
CA THR A 431 -16.27 -18.25 -28.24
C THR A 431 -17.65 -18.89 -28.38
N SER A 432 -17.72 -20.17 -28.75
CA SER A 432 -18.98 -20.90 -28.87
C SER A 432 -19.67 -21.06 -27.51
N TYR A 433 -18.91 -21.41 -26.46
CA TYR A 433 -19.43 -21.48 -25.09
C TYR A 433 -19.88 -20.12 -24.55
N GLU A 434 -19.09 -19.07 -24.78
CA GLU A 434 -19.43 -17.70 -24.37
C GLU A 434 -20.70 -17.20 -25.06
N THR A 435 -20.85 -17.47 -26.36
CA THR A 435 -22.02 -17.04 -27.13
C THR A 435 -23.29 -17.74 -26.67
N GLU A 436 -23.22 -19.05 -26.40
CA GLU A 436 -24.37 -19.79 -25.86
C GLU A 436 -24.73 -19.34 -24.43
N ALA A 437 -23.72 -19.10 -23.60
CA ALA A 437 -23.94 -18.56 -22.26
C ALA A 437 -24.58 -17.16 -22.31
N ALA A 438 -24.14 -16.30 -23.23
CA ALA A 438 -24.67 -14.96 -23.42
C ALA A 438 -26.15 -14.94 -23.83
N ARG A 439 -26.66 -15.97 -24.54
CA ARG A 439 -28.09 -16.08 -24.87
C ARG A 439 -28.98 -16.29 -23.65
N ARG A 440 -28.42 -16.88 -22.59
CA ARG A 440 -29.15 -17.28 -21.38
C ARG A 440 -28.85 -16.37 -20.18
N ALA A 441 -27.79 -15.57 -20.26
CA ALA A 441 -27.36 -14.71 -19.18
C ALA A 441 -28.38 -13.60 -18.91
N GLU A 442 -28.78 -13.47 -17.65
CA GLU A 442 -29.60 -12.36 -17.20
C GLU A 442 -28.72 -11.13 -16.87
N PRO A 443 -29.23 -9.91 -17.10
CA PRO A 443 -28.51 -8.70 -16.72
C PRO A 443 -28.39 -8.58 -15.21
N LEU A 444 -27.25 -8.07 -14.73
CA LEU A 444 -27.09 -7.72 -13.32
C LEU A 444 -28.05 -6.58 -12.92
N PRO A 445 -28.53 -6.54 -11.65
CA PRO A 445 -29.42 -5.49 -11.19
C PRO A 445 -28.88 -4.09 -11.48
N GLY A 446 -29.65 -3.31 -12.24
CA GLY A 446 -29.30 -1.94 -12.64
C GLY A 446 -28.45 -1.82 -13.92
N ALA A 447 -27.99 -2.91 -14.54
CA ALA A 447 -27.16 -2.83 -15.74
C ALA A 447 -27.87 -2.13 -16.91
N ALA A 448 -29.09 -2.55 -17.24
CA ALA A 448 -29.91 -1.91 -18.27
C ALA A 448 -30.20 -0.44 -17.95
N GLN A 449 -30.52 -0.13 -16.68
CA GLN A 449 -30.81 1.23 -16.23
C GLN A 449 -29.59 2.14 -16.34
N LEU A 450 -28.40 1.64 -15.95
CA LEU A 450 -27.14 2.39 -16.03
C LEU A 450 -26.79 2.74 -17.48
N LEU A 451 -26.89 1.78 -18.40
CA LEU A 451 -26.70 2.03 -19.82
C LEU A 451 -27.72 3.05 -20.35
N GLY A 452 -28.99 2.95 -19.93
CA GLY A 452 -30.03 3.89 -20.31
C GLY A 452 -29.75 5.34 -19.85
N VAL A 453 -29.36 5.54 -18.59
CA VAL A 453 -29.06 6.90 -18.08
C VAL A 453 -27.78 7.49 -18.67
N LEU A 454 -26.78 6.66 -18.97
CA LEU A 454 -25.54 7.12 -19.62
C LEU A 454 -25.76 7.44 -21.10
N SER A 455 -26.58 6.66 -21.81
CA SER A 455 -26.91 6.90 -23.22
C SER A 455 -27.69 8.20 -23.46
N ARG A 456 -28.38 8.71 -22.43
CA ARG A 456 -29.10 10.00 -22.46
C ARG A 456 -28.21 11.19 -22.12
N GLY A 457 -26.99 10.96 -21.66
CA GLY A 457 -26.02 11.99 -21.32
C GLY A 457 -25.01 12.26 -22.45
N PRO A 458 -23.97 13.08 -22.19
CA PRO A 458 -22.97 13.46 -23.19
C PRO A 458 -21.86 12.40 -23.41
N TRP A 459 -21.98 11.21 -22.80
CA TRP A 459 -20.91 10.23 -22.79
C TRP A 459 -20.93 9.34 -24.02
N ARG A 460 -19.75 9.09 -24.58
CA ARG A 460 -19.50 8.00 -25.50
C ARG A 460 -19.28 6.74 -24.69
N ILE A 461 -20.03 5.68 -24.98
CA ILE A 461 -20.03 4.46 -24.18
C ILE A 461 -19.60 3.26 -25.00
N ALA A 462 -18.83 2.35 -24.39
CA ALA A 462 -18.44 1.08 -25.01
C ALA A 462 -18.18 -0.03 -23.99
N VAL A 463 -18.34 -1.27 -24.44
CA VAL A 463 -17.93 -2.46 -23.68
C VAL A 463 -16.50 -2.83 -24.05
N VAL A 464 -15.67 -3.07 -23.04
CA VAL A 464 -14.29 -3.56 -23.18
C VAL A 464 -14.18 -4.86 -22.39
N THR A 465 -13.89 -5.98 -23.05
CA THR A 465 -13.86 -7.30 -22.40
C THR A 465 -12.86 -8.26 -23.03
N ASP A 466 -12.46 -9.26 -22.26
CA ASP A 466 -11.66 -10.39 -22.74
C ASP A 466 -12.55 -11.55 -23.25
N HIS A 467 -13.88 -11.39 -23.25
CA HIS A 467 -14.81 -12.30 -23.91
C HIS A 467 -14.98 -11.96 -25.39
N ALA A 468 -15.46 -12.91 -26.19
CA ALA A 468 -15.68 -12.71 -27.62
C ALA A 468 -16.71 -11.62 -27.89
N SER A 469 -16.42 -10.75 -28.87
CA SER A 469 -17.36 -9.69 -29.30
C SER A 469 -18.72 -10.26 -29.68
N ALA A 470 -18.76 -11.45 -30.30
CA ALA A 470 -20.00 -12.13 -30.67
C ALA A 470 -20.89 -12.47 -29.46
N ALA A 471 -20.28 -12.87 -28.34
CA ALA A 471 -21.02 -13.16 -27.10
C ALA A 471 -21.62 -11.88 -26.51
N VAL A 472 -20.86 -10.80 -26.45
CA VAL A 472 -21.34 -9.49 -25.96
C VAL A 472 -22.47 -8.96 -26.83
N GLN A 473 -22.30 -8.98 -28.16
CA GLN A 473 -23.34 -8.53 -29.11
C GLN A 473 -24.62 -9.37 -28.96
N THR A 474 -24.47 -10.68 -28.77
CA THR A 474 -25.59 -11.58 -28.48
C THR A 474 -26.31 -11.13 -27.21
N PHE A 475 -25.60 -10.92 -26.09
CA PHE A 475 -26.21 -10.44 -24.85
C PHE A 475 -26.91 -9.08 -25.02
N LEU A 476 -26.25 -8.10 -25.64
CA LEU A 476 -26.79 -6.75 -25.82
C LEU A 476 -28.07 -6.73 -26.68
N THR A 477 -28.19 -7.64 -27.65
CA THR A 477 -29.41 -7.81 -28.46
C THR A 477 -30.62 -8.21 -27.59
N HIS A 478 -30.39 -9.02 -26.55
CA HIS A 478 -31.44 -9.48 -25.63
C HIS A 478 -31.75 -8.46 -24.52
N LEU A 479 -30.76 -7.64 -24.13
CA LEU A 479 -30.88 -6.65 -23.06
C LEU A 479 -31.93 -5.56 -23.35
N ARG A 480 -32.30 -5.36 -24.63
CA ARG A 480 -33.23 -4.32 -25.14
C ARG A 480 -33.20 -3.05 -24.27
N PRO A 481 -32.09 -2.28 -24.30
CA PRO A 481 -32.13 -0.96 -23.71
C PRO A 481 -33.27 -0.18 -24.35
N ASP A 482 -34.09 0.47 -23.52
CA ASP A 482 -35.17 1.38 -23.89
C ASP A 482 -34.56 2.68 -24.47
N THR A 483 -33.70 2.51 -25.47
CA THR A 483 -33.06 3.57 -26.25
C THR A 483 -33.84 3.67 -27.54
N ASP A 484 -34.37 4.85 -27.84
CA ASP A 484 -35.06 5.23 -29.06
C ASP A 484 -34.18 5.13 -30.32
N GLY A 485 -33.65 3.94 -30.60
CA GLY A 485 -33.05 3.55 -31.86
C GLY A 485 -31.65 4.07 -32.21
N THR A 486 -30.97 4.89 -31.39
CA THR A 486 -29.81 5.66 -31.91
C THR A 486 -28.46 5.58 -31.19
N SER A 487 -28.28 4.83 -30.10
CA SER A 487 -26.94 4.68 -29.48
C SER A 487 -26.38 3.28 -29.70
N HIS A 488 -25.57 3.13 -30.76
CA HIS A 488 -24.73 1.94 -30.93
C HIS A 488 -23.71 1.88 -29.79
N LEU A 489 -23.81 0.84 -28.96
CA LEU A 489 -22.80 0.55 -27.93
C LEU A 489 -21.66 -0.21 -28.60
N ASP A 490 -20.50 0.44 -28.76
CA ASP A 490 -19.34 -0.21 -29.36
C ASP A 490 -18.82 -1.34 -28.45
N VAL A 491 -18.35 -2.42 -29.08
CA VAL A 491 -17.85 -3.61 -28.39
C VAL A 491 -16.40 -3.88 -28.80
N PHE A 492 -15.52 -3.76 -27.82
CA PHE A 492 -14.11 -4.12 -27.90
C PHE A 492 -13.90 -5.41 -27.11
N GLY A 493 -14.23 -6.54 -27.75
CA GLY A 493 -14.03 -7.86 -27.19
C GLY A 493 -12.59 -8.36 -27.29
N ARG A 494 -12.43 -9.66 -27.05
CA ARG A 494 -11.16 -10.38 -27.03
C ARG A 494 -10.33 -10.11 -28.29
N PRO A 495 -9.07 -9.66 -28.16
CA PRO A 495 -8.18 -9.46 -29.30
C PRO A 495 -7.75 -10.80 -29.91
N THR A 496 -7.39 -10.78 -31.20
CA THR A 496 -6.88 -11.97 -31.92
C THR A 496 -5.63 -12.56 -31.29
N ASP A 497 -4.81 -11.73 -30.63
CA ASP A 497 -3.70 -12.17 -29.79
C ASP A 497 -4.12 -12.16 -28.31
N PRO A 498 -4.33 -13.34 -27.68
CA PRO A 498 -4.65 -13.48 -26.27
C PRO A 498 -3.71 -12.75 -25.30
N ARG A 499 -2.46 -12.49 -25.69
CA ARG A 499 -1.48 -11.76 -24.83
C ARG A 499 -1.87 -10.30 -24.61
N LEU A 500 -2.71 -9.75 -25.48
CA LEU A 500 -3.23 -8.39 -25.40
C LEU A 500 -4.52 -8.27 -24.56
N MET A 501 -5.02 -9.38 -24.01
CA MET A 501 -6.11 -9.38 -23.03
C MET A 501 -5.72 -8.65 -21.74
N LYS A 502 -6.71 -8.19 -20.97
CA LYS A 502 -6.47 -7.57 -19.66
C LYS A 502 -5.65 -8.55 -18.79
N PRO A 503 -4.65 -8.09 -18.04
CA PRO A 503 -4.37 -6.71 -17.61
C PRO A 503 -3.62 -5.83 -18.62
N HIS A 504 -3.34 -6.31 -19.84
CA HIS A 504 -2.72 -5.48 -20.87
C HIS A 504 -3.66 -4.31 -21.27
N PRO A 505 -3.15 -3.08 -21.51
CA PRO A 505 -3.99 -1.89 -21.74
C PRO A 505 -4.61 -1.81 -23.14
N HIS A 506 -4.40 -2.82 -24.00
CA HIS A 506 -4.70 -2.74 -25.44
C HIS A 506 -6.17 -2.42 -25.71
N ALA A 507 -7.10 -3.24 -25.20
CA ALA A 507 -8.53 -3.06 -25.48
C ALA A 507 -9.08 -1.72 -24.93
N VAL A 508 -8.60 -1.29 -23.75
CA VAL A 508 -8.96 0.02 -23.16
C VAL A 508 -8.43 1.16 -24.03
N SER A 509 -7.16 1.10 -24.43
CA SER A 509 -6.54 2.15 -25.25
C SER A 509 -7.17 2.25 -26.64
N LEU A 510 -7.49 1.10 -27.24
CA LEU A 510 -8.17 1.02 -28.53
C LEU A 510 -9.58 1.63 -28.42
N ALA A 511 -10.34 1.26 -27.39
CA ALA A 511 -11.68 1.81 -27.17
C ALA A 511 -11.65 3.33 -26.98
N THR A 512 -10.75 3.85 -26.13
CA THR A 512 -10.58 5.30 -25.94
C THR A 512 -10.25 6.00 -27.26
N THR A 513 -9.34 5.44 -28.06
CA THR A 513 -8.91 6.04 -29.32
C THR A 513 -10.02 6.05 -30.37
N VAL A 514 -10.71 4.92 -30.58
CA VAL A 514 -11.78 4.77 -31.56
C VAL A 514 -12.99 5.65 -31.21
N LEU A 515 -13.31 5.76 -29.92
CA LEU A 515 -14.35 6.67 -29.48
C LEU A 515 -13.92 8.14 -29.58
N GLY A 516 -12.64 8.44 -29.83
CA GLY A 516 -12.12 9.81 -29.90
C GLY A 516 -12.02 10.50 -28.53
N GLY A 517 -11.86 9.73 -27.46
CA GLY A 517 -11.74 10.23 -26.10
C GLY A 517 -10.31 10.56 -25.71
N ASP A 518 -10.14 11.50 -24.78
CA ASP A 518 -8.88 11.68 -24.05
C ASP A 518 -8.78 10.63 -22.92
N ARG A 519 -7.60 10.03 -22.74
CA ARG A 519 -7.30 9.10 -21.64
C ARG A 519 -7.59 9.74 -20.28
N SER A 520 -7.26 11.03 -20.11
CA SER A 520 -7.51 11.77 -18.86
C SER A 520 -9.00 12.00 -18.58
N ARG A 521 -9.85 11.88 -19.61
CA ARG A 521 -11.31 12.05 -19.58
C ARG A 521 -12.03 10.76 -19.95
N THR A 522 -11.39 9.62 -19.74
CA THR A 522 -11.98 8.30 -19.90
C THR A 522 -12.02 7.58 -18.56
N VAL A 523 -13.13 6.90 -18.30
CA VAL A 523 -13.27 6.05 -17.11
C VAL A 523 -13.65 4.62 -17.51
N LEU A 524 -13.00 3.63 -16.91
CA LEU A 524 -13.37 2.22 -16.98
C LEU A 524 -14.11 1.81 -15.71
N ILE A 525 -15.27 1.17 -15.87
CA ILE A 525 -16.06 0.57 -14.79
C ILE A 525 -15.87 -0.94 -14.86
N GLY A 526 -15.33 -1.54 -13.81
CA GLY A 526 -15.01 -2.97 -13.77
C GLY A 526 -14.97 -3.53 -12.36
N GLU A 527 -14.81 -4.85 -12.24
CA GLU A 527 -14.85 -5.53 -10.93
C GLU A 527 -13.68 -6.50 -10.70
N SER A 528 -12.86 -6.71 -11.73
CA SER A 528 -11.72 -7.63 -11.67
C SER A 528 -10.40 -6.89 -11.46
N LEU A 529 -9.40 -7.62 -10.94
CA LEU A 529 -8.03 -7.13 -10.87
C LEU A 529 -7.48 -6.77 -12.25
N ALA A 530 -7.85 -7.56 -13.27
CA ALA A 530 -7.41 -7.34 -14.64
C ALA A 530 -7.93 -6.01 -15.20
N ASP A 531 -9.18 -5.63 -14.89
CA ASP A 531 -9.75 -4.33 -15.26
C ASP A 531 -8.97 -3.17 -14.64
N ALA A 532 -8.74 -3.22 -13.33
CA ALA A 532 -8.05 -2.16 -12.62
C ALA A 532 -6.60 -1.96 -13.13
N LEU A 533 -5.89 -3.07 -13.38
CA LEU A 533 -4.54 -3.03 -13.92
C LEU A 533 -4.51 -2.52 -15.38
N ALA A 534 -5.47 -2.92 -16.21
CA ALA A 534 -5.58 -2.44 -17.59
C ALA A 534 -5.89 -0.94 -17.64
N ALA A 535 -6.82 -0.45 -16.82
CA ALA A 535 -7.13 0.98 -16.73
C ALA A 535 -5.90 1.79 -16.32
N ARG A 536 -5.18 1.33 -15.29
CA ARG A 536 -3.95 1.97 -14.83
C ARG A 536 -2.87 2.00 -15.91
N ALA A 537 -2.65 0.88 -16.60
CA ALA A 537 -1.66 0.81 -17.68
C ALA A 537 -2.05 1.67 -18.90
N ALA A 538 -3.35 1.86 -19.14
CA ALA A 538 -3.86 2.74 -20.19
C ALA A 538 -3.86 4.22 -19.79
N GLY A 539 -3.67 4.53 -18.50
CA GLY A 539 -3.73 5.90 -17.97
C GLY A 539 -5.13 6.49 -17.92
N VAL A 540 -6.17 5.66 -17.81
CA VAL A 540 -7.57 6.08 -17.67
C VAL A 540 -8.04 5.96 -16.23
N GLN A 541 -9.10 6.68 -15.86
CA GLN A 541 -9.70 6.55 -14.53
C GLN A 541 -10.38 5.19 -14.36
N PHE A 542 -10.48 4.70 -13.13
CA PHE A 542 -11.12 3.41 -12.83
C PHE A 542 -12.10 3.51 -11.67
N ILE A 543 -13.30 2.98 -11.88
CA ILE A 543 -14.33 2.80 -10.86
C ILE A 543 -14.53 1.30 -10.66
N GLY A 544 -14.20 0.82 -9.46
CA GLY A 544 -14.45 -0.56 -9.07
C GLY A 544 -15.91 -0.79 -8.72
N VAL A 545 -16.46 -1.95 -9.07
CA VAL A 545 -17.74 -2.45 -8.55
C VAL A 545 -17.44 -3.69 -7.71
N ALA A 546 -17.77 -3.66 -6.42
CA ALA A 546 -17.54 -4.81 -5.54
C ALA A 546 -18.40 -4.75 -4.27
N SER A 547 -19.08 -5.86 -3.97
CA SER A 547 -19.86 -6.02 -2.72
C SER A 547 -19.10 -6.77 -1.63
N GLN A 548 -18.10 -7.58 -1.99
CA GLN A 548 -17.31 -8.34 -1.03
C GLN A 548 -16.08 -7.56 -0.57
N ARG A 549 -15.82 -7.56 0.74
CA ARG A 549 -14.67 -6.85 1.34
C ARG A 549 -13.32 -7.24 0.75
N SER A 550 -13.13 -8.52 0.41
CA SER A 550 -11.91 -9.03 -0.23
C SER A 550 -11.72 -8.45 -1.63
N GLN A 551 -12.80 -8.31 -2.41
CA GLN A 551 -12.78 -7.75 -3.76
C GLN A 551 -12.56 -6.23 -3.71
N VAL A 552 -13.23 -5.51 -2.80
CA VAL A 552 -12.99 -4.07 -2.57
C VAL A 552 -11.52 -3.82 -2.27
N ARG A 553 -10.93 -4.62 -1.37
CA ARG A 553 -9.51 -4.53 -1.02
C ARG A 553 -8.62 -4.75 -2.24
N MET A 554 -8.87 -5.81 -3.00
CA MET A 554 -8.09 -6.15 -4.21
C MET A 554 -8.13 -5.01 -5.25
N LEU A 555 -9.30 -4.42 -5.49
CA LEU A 555 -9.46 -3.31 -6.44
C LEU A 555 -8.74 -2.03 -5.95
N LYS A 556 -8.83 -1.72 -4.65
CA LYS A 556 -8.10 -0.58 -4.06
C LYS A 556 -6.58 -0.78 -4.13
N GLU A 557 -6.08 -1.98 -3.81
CA GLU A 557 -4.65 -2.33 -3.94
C GLU A 557 -4.16 -2.21 -5.40
N ALA A 558 -5.03 -2.44 -6.38
CA ALA A 558 -4.73 -2.27 -7.79
C ALA A 558 -4.68 -0.80 -8.26
N GLY A 559 -5.22 0.14 -7.46
CA GLY A 559 -5.23 1.58 -7.73
C GLY A 559 -6.62 2.19 -7.94
N ALA A 560 -7.71 1.47 -7.64
CA ALA A 560 -9.05 2.04 -7.70
C ALA A 560 -9.24 3.15 -6.66
N VAL A 561 -9.48 4.39 -7.11
CA VAL A 561 -9.76 5.53 -6.24
C VAL A 561 -11.12 5.38 -5.57
N ASN A 562 -12.11 4.85 -6.30
CA ASN A 562 -13.46 4.62 -5.79
C ASN A 562 -13.96 3.22 -6.16
N VAL A 563 -14.63 2.59 -5.19
CA VAL A 563 -15.26 1.28 -5.36
C VAL A 563 -16.68 1.39 -4.85
N VAL A 564 -17.65 1.16 -5.73
CA VAL A 564 -19.07 1.19 -5.39
C VAL A 564 -19.58 -0.23 -5.12
N GLU A 565 -20.50 -0.35 -4.17
CA GLU A 565 -21.09 -1.64 -3.82
C GLU A 565 -22.07 -2.14 -4.89
N THR A 566 -22.80 -1.22 -5.53
CA THR A 566 -23.84 -1.53 -6.51
C THR A 566 -23.88 -0.50 -7.64
N LEU A 567 -24.47 -0.90 -8.78
CA LEU A 567 -24.70 0.02 -9.90
C LEU A 567 -25.69 1.15 -9.57
N ALA A 568 -26.53 0.98 -8.54
CA ALA A 568 -27.47 2.01 -8.09
C ALA A 568 -26.77 3.32 -7.71
N THR A 569 -25.58 3.24 -7.10
CA THR A 569 -24.76 4.41 -6.76
C THR A 569 -24.29 5.16 -8.01
N LEU A 570 -23.90 4.43 -9.05
CA LEU A 570 -23.53 5.02 -10.35
C LEU A 570 -24.72 5.67 -11.03
N ILE A 571 -25.87 4.98 -11.06
CA ILE A 571 -27.11 5.48 -11.65
C ILE A 571 -27.53 6.79 -10.98
N ALA A 572 -27.49 6.85 -9.64
CA ALA A 572 -27.82 8.06 -8.90
C ALA A 572 -26.87 9.22 -9.20
N ALA A 573 -25.57 8.95 -9.33
CA ALA A 573 -24.57 9.96 -9.70
C ALA A 573 -24.82 10.50 -11.12
N VAL A 574 -24.99 9.62 -12.09
CA VAL A 574 -25.26 9.96 -13.50
C VAL A 574 -26.57 10.74 -13.64
N SER A 575 -27.64 10.26 -13.00
CA SER A 575 -28.97 10.89 -13.09
C SER A 575 -28.95 12.33 -12.56
N ARG A 576 -28.21 12.59 -11.48
CA ARG A 576 -28.02 13.96 -10.98
C ARG A 576 -27.25 14.84 -11.98
N ILE A 577 -26.19 14.31 -12.61
CA ILE A 577 -25.44 15.07 -13.62
C ILE A 577 -26.34 15.46 -14.79
N ASN A 578 -27.16 14.52 -15.28
CA ASN A 578 -28.11 14.78 -16.36
C ASN A 578 -29.17 15.82 -15.95
N GLY A 579 -29.70 15.74 -14.72
CA GLY A 579 -30.71 16.69 -14.20
C GLY A 579 -30.18 18.08 -13.82
N ILE A 580 -28.86 18.28 -13.69
CA ILE A 580 -28.23 19.59 -13.51
C ILE A 580 -28.02 20.32 -14.85
N ARG A 581 -27.98 19.56 -15.96
CA ARG A 581 -27.68 20.08 -17.31
C ARG A 581 -28.92 20.37 -18.18
N SER A 582 -30.13 20.19 -17.63
CA SER A 582 -31.41 20.46 -18.30
C SER A 582 -31.89 21.90 -18.11
#